data_AF-A0A371XAD5-F1
#
_entry.id   AF-A0A371XAD5-F1
#
_cell.length_a   1.000
_cell.length_b   1.000
_cell.length_c   1.000
_cell.angle_alpha   90.00
_cell.angle_beta   90.00
_cell.angle_gamma   90.00
#
_symmetry.space_group_name_H-M   'P 1'
#
loop_
_entity.id
_entity.type
_entity.pdbx_description
1 polymer ?
#
loop_
_entity_poly.entity_id
_entity_poly.type
_entity_poly.pdbx_seq_one_letter_code
_entity_poly.pdbx_strand_id
1 'polypeptide(L)' 'MFLREPQRLDDAILLTRAIRNLMKEGLDRRGIEKALVTHIPVDLDLLAGCYAQALRSMPTVPKEPKKVA' A
#
# COMPACT_ATOMS: atom_id res chain seq x y z
N MET A 1 14.88 -1.08 -28.30
CA MET A 1 13.75 -1.21 -27.36
C MET A 1 14.15 -0.53 -26.06
N PHE A 2 13.53 0.60 -25.72
CA PHE A 2 13.73 1.22 -24.41
C PHE A 2 12.86 0.45 -23.41
N LEU A 3 13.47 -0.52 -22.73
CA LEU A 3 12.90 -1.08 -21.51
C LEU A 3 12.84 0.08 -20.51
N ARG A 4 11.65 0.66 -20.29
CA ARG A 4 11.45 1.59 -19.18
C ARG A 4 11.74 0.79 -17.93
N GLU A 5 12.85 1.09 -17.27
CA GLU A 5 13.11 0.55 -15.94
C GLU A 5 11.89 0.86 -15.07
N PRO A 6 11.34 -0.14 -14.36
CA PRO A 6 10.18 0.08 -13.52
C PRO A 6 10.53 1.17 -12.52
N GLN A 7 9.79 2.28 -12.57
CA GLN A 7 9.98 3.37 -11.61
C GLN A 7 9.74 2.82 -10.22
N ARG A 8 10.80 2.86 -9.40
CA ARG A 8 10.70 2.52 -7.99
C ARG A 8 9.76 3.50 -7.31
N LEU A 9 8.91 2.99 -6.43
CA LEU A 9 8.03 3.81 -5.63
C LEU A 9 8.73 4.17 -4.31
N ASP A 10 9.70 5.07 -4.40
CA ASP A 10 10.50 5.52 -3.24
C ASP A 10 9.99 6.87 -2.67
N ASP A 11 8.92 7.44 -3.23
CA ASP A 11 8.26 8.62 -2.67
C ASP A 11 7.36 8.22 -1.49
N ALA A 12 7.79 8.56 -0.27
CA ALA A 12 7.10 8.25 0.97
C ALA A 12 5.66 8.79 1.03
N ILE A 13 5.40 9.97 0.44
CA ILE A 13 4.06 10.57 0.45
C ILE A 13 3.15 9.79 -0.48
N LEU A 14 3.63 9.45 -1.67
CA LEU A 14 2.87 8.70 -2.65
C LEU A 14 2.62 7.26 -2.17
N LEU A 15 3.63 6.61 -1.58
CA LEU A 15 3.53 5.28 -1.00
C LEU A 15 2.53 5.25 0.16
N THR A 16 2.58 6.24 1.07
CA THR A 16 1.62 6.35 2.18
C THR A 16 0.19 6.53 1.66
N ARG A 17 -0.02 7.31 0.59
CA ARG A 17 -1.34 7.46 -0.05
C ARG A 17 -1.82 6.15 -0.68
N ALA A 18 -0.94 5.43 -1.37
CA ALA A 18 -1.26 4.14 -1.98
C ALA A 18 -1.68 3.12 -0.91
N ILE A 19 -0.90 2.99 0.17
CA ILE A 19 -1.21 2.11 1.31
C ILE A 19 -2.57 2.47 1.91
N ARG A 20 -2.84 3.77 2.14
CA ARG A 20 -4.14 4.21 2.69
C ARG A 20 -5.31 3.83 1.79
N ASN A 21 -5.16 3.93 0.47
CA ASN A 21 -6.22 3.55 -0.46
C ASN A 21 -6.45 2.03 -0.43
N LEU A 22 -5.39 1.23 -0.44
CA LEU A 22 -5.51 -0.22 -0.36
C LEU A 22 -6.10 -0.69 0.98
N MET A 23 -5.76 -0.02 2.09
CA MET A 23 -6.38 -0.27 3.40
C MET A 23 -7.88 0.08 3.39
N LYS A 24 -8.30 1.16 2.72
CA LYS A 24 -9.73 1.51 2.55
C LYS A 24 -10.49 0.48 1.71
N GLU A 25 -9.81 -0.17 0.78
CA GLU A 25 -10.36 -1.28 0.01
C GLU A 25 -10.49 -2.59 0.83
N GLY A 26 -9.99 -2.59 2.06
CA GLY A 26 -10.07 -3.71 2.99
C GLY A 26 -8.89 -4.67 2.91
N LEU A 27 -7.83 -4.33 2.16
CA LEU A 27 -6.62 -5.15 2.15
C LEU A 27 -5.91 -5.08 3.50
N ASP A 28 -5.48 -6.24 3.96
CA ASP A 28 -4.63 -6.37 5.14
C ASP A 28 -3.16 -6.09 4.80
N ARG A 29 -2.30 -6.01 5.82
CA ARG A 29 -0.87 -5.73 5.63
C ARG A 29 -0.22 -6.65 4.61
N ARG A 30 -0.50 -7.96 4.69
CA ARG A 30 0.09 -8.97 3.81
C ARG A 30 -0.39 -8.80 2.37
N GLY A 31 -1.66 -8.50 2.16
CA GLY A 31 -2.22 -8.21 0.84
C GLY A 31 -1.59 -6.96 0.20
N ILE A 32 -1.42 -5.90 0.99
CA ILE A 32 -0.81 -4.64 0.56
C ILE A 32 0.66 -4.84 0.18
N GLU A 33 1.43 -5.50 1.04
CA GLU A 33 2.84 -5.79 0.81
C GLU A 33 3.03 -6.65 -0.45
N LYS A 34 2.23 -7.72 -0.58
CA LYS A 34 2.25 -8.57 -1.78
C LYS A 34 1.90 -7.79 -3.04
N ALA A 35 0.84 -6.97 -3.01
CA ALA A 35 0.42 -6.19 -4.17
C ALA A 35 1.48 -5.19 -4.61
N LEU A 36 2.08 -4.47 -3.65
CA LEU A 36 3.11 -3.48 -3.95
C LEU A 36 4.38 -4.15 -4.47
N VAL A 37 4.93 -5.15 -3.77
CA VAL A 37 6.16 -5.84 -4.18
C VAL A 37 6.02 -6.58 -5.52
N THR A 38 4.83 -7.10 -5.85
CA THR A 38 4.58 -7.81 -7.11
C THR A 38 4.56 -6.87 -8.31
N HIS A 39 3.99 -5.68 -8.16
CA HIS A 39 3.75 -4.77 -9.28
C HIS A 39 4.77 -3.64 -9.38
N ILE A 40 5.39 -3.24 -8.26
CA ILE A 40 6.26 -2.08 -8.20
C ILE A 40 7.45 -2.36 -7.26
N PRO A 41 8.70 -2.19 -7.71
CA PRO A 41 9.84 -2.27 -6.81
C PRO A 41 9.76 -1.16 -5.76
N VAL A 42 9.73 -1.55 -4.48
CA VAL A 42 9.62 -0.66 -3.32
C VAL A 42 10.64 -1.08 -2.27
N ASP A 43 11.22 -0.11 -1.58
CA ASP A 43 12.04 -0.38 -0.40
C ASP A 43 11.18 -0.89 0.77
N LEU A 44 11.56 -2.05 1.35
CA LEU A 44 10.78 -2.70 2.41
C LEU A 44 10.80 -1.93 3.73
N ASP A 45 11.90 -1.24 4.03
CA ASP A 45 12.01 -0.42 5.23
C ASP A 45 11.14 0.84 5.09
N LEU A 46 11.16 1.45 3.90
CA LEU A 46 10.27 2.56 3.56
C LEU A 46 8.80 2.14 3.64
N LEU A 47 8.46 0.98 3.10
CA LEU A 47 7.11 0.41 3.14
C LEU A 47 6.63 0.22 4.59
N ALA A 48 7.46 -0.36 5.45
CA ALA A 48 7.14 -0.57 6.85
C ALA A 48 6.88 0.76 7.59
N GLY A 49 7.72 1.78 7.35
CA GLY A 49 7.54 3.12 7.91
C GLY A 49 6.26 3.79 7.43
N CYS A 50 6.00 3.76 6.13
CA CYS A 50 4.80 4.34 5.51
C CYS A 50 3.51 3.63 5.97
N TYR A 51 3.58 2.31 6.18
CA TYR A 51 2.45 1.53 6.71
C TYR A 51 2.11 1.92 8.15
N ALA A 52 3.12 2.05 9.02
CA ALA A 52 2.93 2.51 10.39
C ALA A 52 2.35 3.93 10.44
N GLN A 53 2.82 4.81 9.55
CA GLN A 53 2.27 6.17 9.43
C GLN A 53 0.82 6.17 8.93
N ALA A 54 0.50 5.33 7.94
CA ALA A 54 -0.85 5.18 7.41
C ALA A 54 -1.84 4.71 8.48
N LEU A 55 -1.45 3.72 9.31
CA LEU A 55 -2.24 3.23 10.44
C LEU A 55 -2.53 4.30 11.48
N ARG A 56 -1.52 5.09 11.88
CA ARG A 56 -1.68 6.16 12.88
C ARG A 56 -2.61 7.27 12.40
N SER A 57 -2.69 7.50 11.10
CA SER A 57 -3.54 8.54 10.50
C SER A 57 -4.92 8.07 10.08
N MET A 58 -5.23 6.77 10.15
CA MET A 58 -6.56 6.29 9.83
C MET A 58 -7.50 6.45 11.02
N PRO A 59 -8.63 7.18 10.89
CA PRO A 59 -9.74 6.95 11.80
C PRO A 59 -10.19 5.50 11.60
N THR A 60 -10.46 4.79 12.69
CA THR A 60 -10.88 3.38 12.67
C THR A 60 -12.14 3.23 11.80
N VAL A 61 -11.98 2.86 10.53
CA VAL A 61 -13.11 2.52 9.67
C VAL A 61 -13.50 1.07 9.99
N PRO A 62 -14.76 0.80 10.40
CA PRO A 62 -15.21 -0.57 10.64
C PRO A 62 -15.08 -1.36 9.33
N LYS A 63 -14.44 -2.54 9.40
CA LYS A 63 -14.41 -3.49 8.30
C LYS A 63 -15.82 -4.06 8.12
N GLU A 64 -16.66 -3.45 7.29
CA GLU A 64 -17.84 -4.17 6.80
C GLU A 64 -17.38 -5.20 5.75
N PRO A 65 -17.71 -6.49 5.95
CA PRO A 65 -17.39 -7.51 4.97
C PRO A 65 -18.24 -7.26 3.73
N LYS A 66 -17.61 -7.07 2.57
CA LYS A 66 -18.31 -7.11 1.27
C LYS A 66 -18.97 -8.49 1.13
N LYS A 67 -20.25 -8.58 1.48
CA LYS A 67 -21.13 -9.64 0.99
C LYS A 67 -21.29 -9.44 -0.51
N VAL A 68 -20.65 -10.31 -1.28
CA VAL A 68 -21.01 -10.55 -2.67
C VAL A 68 -22.41 -11.16 -2.61
N ALA A 69 -23.40 -10.44 -3.15
CA ALA A 69 -24.77 -10.89 -3.36
C ALA A 69 -25.01 -11.03 -4.86
#